data_AF-A0A7H8LZA1-F1
#
_entry.id   AF-A0A7H8LZA1-F1
#
_cell.length_a   1.000
_cell.length_b   1.000
_cell.length_c   1.000
_cell.angle_alpha   90.00
_cell.angle_beta   90.00
_cell.angle_gamma   90.00
#
_symmetry.space_group_name_H-M   'P 1'
#
loop_
_entity.id
_entity.type
_entity.pdbx_description
1 polymer ?
#
loop_
_entity_poly.entity_id
_entity_poly.type
_entity_poly.pdbx_seq_one_letter_code
_entity_poly.pdbx_strand_id
1 'polypeptide(L)'
;MITVLVLVSLLALFGLCLPRLLRPMPLRTAPDPPPSAPAHPESMTAELDPGDEEYLAALADELWPEDEYLELEHTTDGEEEPGGSGMRR
;
A
#
# COMPACT_ATOMS: atom_id res chain seq x y z
N MET A 1 14.62 -28.57 -6.54
CA MET A 1 13.97 -28.32 -7.85
C MET A 1 13.04 -27.12 -7.77
N ILE A 2 12.09 -27.10 -6.83
CA ILE A 2 11.19 -25.97 -6.59
C ILE A 2 11.95 -24.64 -6.37
N THR A 3 13.01 -24.67 -5.56
CA THR A 3 13.84 -23.47 -5.28
C THR A 3 14.48 -22.86 -6.52
N VAL A 4 14.93 -23.69 -7.47
CA VAL A 4 15.52 -23.23 -8.74
C VAL A 4 14.44 -22.60 -9.62
N LEU A 5 13.24 -23.20 -9.68
CA LEU A 5 12.12 -22.66 -10.44
C LEU A 5 11.65 -21.32 -9.86
N VAL A 6 11.58 -21.20 -8.53
CA VAL A 6 11.23 -19.95 -7.84
C VAL A 6 12.25 -18.85 -8.15
N LEU A 7 13.55 -19.14 -8.09
CA LEU A 7 14.59 -18.16 -8.40
C LEU A 7 14.54 -17.67 -9.86
N VAL A 8 14.30 -18.58 -10.81
CA VAL A 8 14.15 -18.23 -12.23
C VAL A 8 12.92 -17.36 -12.46
N SER A 9 11.78 -17.69 -11.84
CA SER A 9 10.56 -16.88 -11.92
C SER A 9 10.74 -15.49 -11.34
N LEU A 10 11.40 -15.37 -10.17
CA LEU A 10 11.69 -14.08 -9.55
C LEU A 10 12.59 -13.21 -10.44
N LEU A 11 13.63 -13.80 -11.05
CA LEU A 11 14.53 -13.06 -11.95
C LEU A 11 13.79 -12.57 -13.20
N ALA A 12 12.92 -13.41 -13.76
CA ALA A 12 12.11 -13.06 -14.94
C ALA A 12 11.08 -11.97 -14.63
N LEU A 13 10.38 -12.08 -13.49
CA LEU A 13 9.42 -11.08 -13.03
C LEU A 13 10.13 -9.74 -12.78
N PHE A 14 11.28 -9.77 -12.10
CA PHE A 14 12.07 -8.57 -11.83
C PHE A 14 12.52 -7.90 -13.14
N GLY A 15 13.04 -8.66 -14.10
CA GLY A 15 13.45 -8.15 -15.41
C GLY A 15 12.30 -7.58 -16.26
N LEU A 16 11.08 -8.10 -16.11
CA LEU A 16 9.90 -7.61 -16.82
C LEU A 16 9.24 -6.40 -16.13
N CYS A 17 9.21 -6.37 -14.80
CA CYS A 17 8.55 -5.35 -14.01
C CYS A 17 9.41 -4.10 -13.83
N LEU A 18 10.73 -4.23 -13.60
CA LEU A 18 11.62 -3.06 -13.44
C LEU A 18 11.49 -2.02 -14.55
N PRO A 19 11.57 -2.36 -15.84
CA PRO A 19 11.51 -1.36 -16.90
C PRO A 19 10.12 -0.72 -17.03
N ARG A 20 9.05 -1.38 -16.56
CA ARG A 20 7.70 -0.79 -16.51
C ARG A 20 7.55 0.20 -15.36
N LEU A 21 8.11 -0.13 -14.20
CA LEU A 21 8.13 0.74 -13.03
C LEU A 21 9.05 1.95 -13.22
N LEU A 22 10.16 1.77 -13.94
CA LEU A 22 11.10 2.82 -14.29
C LEU A 22 10.69 3.60 -15.55
N ARG A 23 9.56 3.25 -16.19
CA ARG A 23 9.08 4.00 -17.35
C ARG A 23 8.72 5.40 -16.86
N PRO A 24 9.42 6.45 -17.32
CA PRO A 24 9.07 7.81 -16.94
C PRO A 24 7.65 8.06 -17.46
N MET A 25 6.74 8.41 -16.55
CA MET A 25 5.42 8.89 -16.92
C MET A 25 5.62 10.08 -17.87
N PRO A 26 4.99 10.12 -19.06
CA PRO A 26 5.15 11.25 -19.96
C PRO A 26 4.74 12.51 -19.20
N LEU A 27 5.69 13.44 -19.07
CA LEU A 27 5.48 14.74 -18.44
C LEU A 27 4.34 15.43 -19.20
N ARG A 28 3.11 15.39 -18.64
CA ARG A 28 2.04 16.26 -19.08
C ARG A 28 2.58 17.68 -18.95
N THR A 29 2.73 18.39 -20.07
CA THR A 29 3.06 19.81 -20.08
C THR A 29 1.89 20.57 -19.44
N ALA A 30 1.92 20.66 -18.11
CA ALA A 30 1.08 21.56 -17.34
C ALA A 30 1.74 22.96 -17.33
N PRO A 31 0.97 24.05 -17.23
CA PRO A 31 1.52 25.40 -17.11
C PRO A 31 2.40 25.52 -15.86
N ASP A 32 3.51 26.26 -15.96
CA ASP A 32 4.55 26.35 -14.92
C ASP A 32 4.02 26.58 -13.49
N PRO A 33 4.43 25.76 -12.49
CA PRO A 33 4.13 26.01 -11.08
C PRO A 33 5.16 26.96 -10.41
N PRO A 34 4.77 27.72 -9.37
CA PRO A 34 5.68 28.59 -8.62
C PRO A 34 6.72 27.81 -7.80
N PRO A 35 7.86 28.42 -7.43
CA PRO A 35 8.99 27.69 -6.86
C PRO A 35 8.78 27.31 -5.39
N SER A 36 9.03 26.02 -5.14
CA SER A 36 9.50 25.38 -3.89
C SER A 36 8.59 25.31 -2.65
N ALA A 37 8.04 24.13 -2.43
CA ALA A 37 7.99 23.43 -1.14
C ALA A 37 8.34 21.94 -1.41
N PRO A 38 8.95 21.17 -0.49
CA PRO A 38 9.12 19.74 -0.68
C PRO A 38 7.73 19.12 -0.78
N ALA A 39 7.30 18.80 -2.00
CA ALA A 39 6.03 18.12 -2.22
C ALA A 39 6.07 16.86 -1.36
N HIS A 40 5.12 16.73 -0.44
CA HIS A 40 4.81 15.44 0.15
C HIS A 40 4.76 14.43 -1.01
N PRO A 41 5.49 13.31 -0.93
CA PRO A 41 5.57 12.38 -2.05
C PRO A 41 4.14 12.03 -2.42
N GLU A 42 3.81 12.17 -3.72
CA GLU A 42 2.56 11.79 -4.39
C GLU A 42 1.47 11.28 -3.42
N SER A 43 0.45 12.10 -3.14
CA SER A 43 -0.64 11.79 -2.21
C SER A 43 -1.08 10.32 -2.32
N MET A 44 -1.10 9.62 -1.19
CA MET A 44 -1.56 8.22 -1.01
C MET A 44 -3.08 8.04 -1.26
N THR A 45 -3.68 8.99 -1.96
CA THR A 45 -5.11 9.16 -2.27
C THR A 45 -5.31 9.57 -3.72
N ALA A 46 -4.38 9.20 -4.62
CA ALA A 46 -4.60 9.42 -6.05
C ALA A 46 -5.87 8.67 -6.47
N GLU A 47 -6.83 9.38 -7.05
CA GLU A 47 -8.03 8.75 -7.62
C GLU A 47 -7.59 7.83 -8.75
N LEU A 48 -8.06 6.59 -8.70
CA LEU A 48 -7.75 5.57 -9.69
C LEU A 48 -8.78 5.64 -10.83
N ASP A 49 -8.43 5.08 -11.99
CA ASP A 49 -9.43 4.82 -13.01
C ASP A 49 -10.38 3.72 -12.52
N PRO A 50 -11.69 3.77 -12.83
CA PRO A 50 -12.64 2.75 -12.37
C PRO A 50 -12.21 1.30 -12.69
N GLY A 51 -11.54 1.08 -13.83
CA GLY A 51 -11.05 -0.25 -14.18
C GLY A 51 -9.90 -0.73 -13.29
N ASP A 52 -9.04 0.19 -12.85
CA ASP A 52 -7.94 -0.12 -11.94
C ASP A 52 -8.47 -0.40 -10.52
N GLU A 53 -9.50 0.31 -10.08
CA GLU A 53 -10.19 0.03 -8.80
C GLU A 53 -10.82 -1.36 -8.80
N GLU A 54 -11.56 -1.72 -9.86
CA GLU A 54 -12.18 -3.04 -10.01
C GLU A 54 -11.14 -4.16 -10.07
N TYR A 55 -10.03 -3.94 -10.78
CA TYR A 55 -8.93 -4.90 -10.85
C TYR A 55 -8.29 -5.15 -9.48
N LEU A 56 -8.00 -4.09 -8.74
CA LEU A 56 -7.40 -4.21 -7.41
C LEU A 56 -8.36 -4.87 -6.41
N ALA A 57 -9.67 -4.57 -6.49
CA ALA A 57 -10.68 -5.23 -5.67
C ALA A 57 -10.74 -6.75 -5.94
N ALA A 58 -10.76 -7.15 -7.21
CA ALA A 58 -10.75 -8.56 -7.58
C ALA A 58 -9.45 -9.27 -7.16
N LEU A 59 -8.31 -8.59 -7.28
CA LEU A 59 -7.02 -9.14 -6.84
C LEU A 59 -6.95 -9.31 -5.32
N ALA A 60 -7.54 -8.39 -4.56
CA ALA A 60 -7.60 -8.49 -3.10
C ALA A 60 -8.46 -9.69 -2.66
N ASP A 61 -9.60 -9.92 -3.31
CA ASP A 61 -10.48 -11.08 -3.06
C ASP A 61 -9.75 -12.41 -3.29
N GLU A 62 -8.93 -12.49 -4.34
CA GLU A 62 -8.14 -13.70 -4.65
C GLU A 62 -6.99 -13.92 -3.66
N LEU A 63 -6.26 -12.85 -3.33
CA LEU A 63 -5.03 -12.95 -2.53
C LEU A 63 -5.28 -12.99 -1.02
N TRP A 64 -6.44 -12.49 -0.59
CA TRP A 64 -6.74 -12.31 0.83
C TRP A 64 -8.18 -12.75 1.19
N PRO A 65 -8.56 -14.01 0.89
CA PRO A 65 -9.94 -14.47 0.98
C PRO A 65 -10.53 -14.47 2.40
N GLU A 66 -9.68 -14.49 3.43
CA GLU A 66 -10.08 -14.60 4.84
C GLU A 66 -9.80 -13.32 5.65
N ASP A 67 -9.59 -12.16 5.00
CA ASP A 67 -9.29 -10.83 5.59
C ASP A 67 -9.08 -10.81 7.12
N GLU A 68 -7.90 -11.33 7.53
CA GLU A 68 -7.51 -11.50 8.95
C GLU A 68 -7.49 -10.17 9.74
N TYR A 69 -7.56 -9.02 9.06
CA TYR A 69 -7.62 -7.69 9.67
C TYR A 69 -9.05 -7.10 9.72
N LEU A 70 -10.04 -7.76 9.10
CA LEU A 70 -11.45 -7.42 9.20
C LEU A 70 -12.13 -8.10 10.39
N GLU A 71 -11.44 -9.08 11.00
CA GLU A 71 -11.74 -9.47 12.37
C GLU A 71 -11.51 -8.24 13.26
N LEU A 72 -12.58 -7.49 13.55
CA LEU A 72 -12.62 -6.67 14.75
C LEU A 72 -12.23 -7.63 15.88
N GLU A 73 -11.02 -7.48 16.43
CA GLU A 73 -10.71 -8.02 17.73
C GLU A 73 -11.84 -7.55 18.63
N HIS A 74 -12.77 -8.44 18.93
CA HIS A 74 -13.86 -8.17 19.84
C HIS A 74 -13.19 -8.12 21.21
N THR A 75 -12.62 -6.96 21.54
CA THR A 75 -12.04 -6.69 22.85
C THR A 75 -13.15 -6.96 23.85
N THR A 76 -13.05 -8.12 24.47
CA THR A 76 -14.04 -8.64 25.41
C THR A 76 -13.77 -8.10 26.80
N ASP A 77 -13.38 -6.84 26.93
CA ASP A 77 -13.28 -6.15 28.21
C ASP A 77 -13.04 -4.66 27.96
N GLY A 78 -14.11 -3.90 28.02
CA GLY A 78 -14.02 -2.47 28.33
C GLY A 78 -13.52 -2.27 29.75
N GLU A 79 -12.24 -2.51 30.01
CA GLU A 79 -11.56 -2.03 31.21
C GLU A 79 -10.72 -0.82 30.79
N GLU A 80 -11.37 0.34 30.89
CA GLU A 80 -10.71 1.64 30.90
C GLU A 80 -9.70 1.60 32.05
N GLU A 81 -8.40 1.50 31.79
CA GLU A 81 -7.37 1.77 32.80
C GLU A 81 -7.45 3.27 33.13
N PRO A 82 -7.94 3.68 34.32
CA PRO A 82 -7.88 5.08 34.69
C PRO A 82 -6.42 5.44 34.94
N GLY A 83 -5.85 6.14 33.96
CA GLY A 83 -4.51 6.68 34.03
C GLY A 83 -4.21 7.36 35.37
N GLY A 84 -3.16 6.86 36.01
CA GLY A 84 -2.24 7.57 36.88
C GLY A 84 -2.78 8.71 37.74
N SER A 85 -3.02 8.42 39.02
CA SER A 85 -2.76 9.42 40.08
C SER A 85 -2.19 8.73 41.32
N GLY A 86 -0.90 8.42 41.25
CA GLY A 86 -0.14 7.79 42.31
C GLY A 86 1.24 8.43 42.54
N MET A 87 1.35 9.76 42.42
CA MET A 87 2.54 10.46 42.92
C MET A 87 2.38 10.70 44.42
N ARG A 88 2.94 9.75 45.18
CA ARG A 88 3.12 9.82 46.63
C ARG A 88 3.81 11.13 47.02
N ARG A 89 3.24 11.81 48.02
CA ARG A 89 3.88 12.91 48.75
C ARG A 89 4.47 12.37 50.06
#